data_AF-A0A931WY06-F1
#
_entry.id   AF-A0A931WY06-F1
#
_cell.length_a   1.000
_cell.length_b   1.000
_cell.length_c   1.000
_cell.angle_alpha   90.00
_cell.angle_beta   90.00
_cell.angle_gamma   90.00
#
_symmetry.space_group_name_H-M   'P 1'
#
loop_
_entity.id
_entity.type
_entity.pdbx_description
1 polymer ?
#
loop_
_entity_poly.entity_id
_entity_poly.type
_entity_poly.pdbx_seq_one_letter_code
_entity_poly.pdbx_strand_id
1 'polypeptide(L)'
;MDKSWSDGLPIVPPTPERVERMLAAIDMDPQRVVMRIPPSWGDATTEKLAINAVMAGCLPEYLPVIVAAFQAMADPSFNLYSIQATTHSCAPLVVVNGPIRAKLGLNSTAGAFGPGWRANATIGRAIRLGLFNIGGGYPGIGDMSTQGAPSKYSYCVAENEEENPWEPLHVERGFPFEQSTVTVFACEPPHNINDHSGRSASDTLTIIAGAMAVTGANNAYTGGETLLALGPKHASTIAKDGFKKEDVRDWLRLKARVPLERYTRDTLLERFQGIPDGPVPMVRAPEDLAIIVLGGAGKHSSWLPTFGGTTHSATRQIQEQR
;
A
#
# COMPACT_ATOMS: atom_id res chain seq x y z
N MET A 1 -18.81 -15.91 15.48
CA MET A 1 -19.10 -15.24 14.20
C MET A 1 -20.34 -14.36 14.30
N ASP A 2 -21.22 -14.60 15.27
CA ASP A 2 -22.45 -13.78 15.48
C ASP A 2 -22.19 -12.39 16.07
N LYS A 3 -20.97 -12.12 16.55
CA LYS A 3 -20.50 -10.79 16.93
C LYS A 3 -19.63 -10.23 15.81
N SER A 4 -19.77 -8.95 15.53
CA SER A 4 -19.06 -8.20 14.48
C SER A 4 -17.56 -7.99 14.74
N TRP A 5 -16.89 -8.86 15.50
CA TRP A 5 -15.48 -8.69 15.88
C TRP A 5 -14.48 -9.30 14.88
N SER A 6 -14.96 -9.87 13.78
CA SER A 6 -14.13 -10.52 12.76
C SER A 6 -14.49 -10.03 11.36
N ASP A 7 -13.55 -10.17 10.45
CA ASP A 7 -13.64 -9.97 9.01
C ASP A 7 -14.36 -11.12 8.27
N GLY A 8 -15.18 -11.91 8.95
CA GLY A 8 -15.82 -13.11 8.38
C GLY A 8 -14.92 -14.35 8.34
N LEU A 9 -13.65 -14.24 8.75
CA LEU A 9 -12.72 -15.36 8.90
C LEU A 9 -12.55 -15.73 10.38
N PRO A 10 -12.15 -16.98 10.70
CA PRO A 10 -11.79 -17.37 12.06
C PRO A 10 -10.69 -16.48 12.66
N ILE A 11 -10.78 -16.23 13.97
CA ILE A 11 -9.77 -15.49 14.73
C ILE A 11 -9.10 -16.40 15.74
N VAL A 12 -7.87 -16.07 16.13
CA VAL A 12 -7.26 -16.63 17.34
C VAL A 12 -7.80 -15.85 18.55
N PRO A 13 -8.41 -16.51 19.56
CA PRO A 13 -8.91 -15.79 20.73
C PRO A 13 -7.79 -15.02 21.44
N PRO A 14 -7.93 -13.69 21.65
CA PRO A 14 -6.92 -12.87 22.30
C PRO A 14 -7.02 -12.99 23.83
N THR A 15 -6.58 -14.14 24.36
CA THR A 15 -6.52 -14.34 25.83
C THR A 15 -5.48 -13.40 26.46
N PRO A 16 -5.63 -13.03 27.75
CA PRO A 16 -4.68 -12.15 28.43
C PRO A 16 -3.21 -12.59 28.25
N GLU A 17 -2.93 -13.90 28.35
CA GLU A 17 -1.57 -14.45 28.23
C GLU A 17 -1.02 -14.33 26.81
N ARG A 18 -1.88 -14.38 25.78
CA ARG A 18 -1.45 -14.16 24.38
C ARG A 18 -1.16 -12.69 24.11
N VAL A 19 -1.97 -11.79 24.67
CA VAL A 19 -1.80 -10.35 24.54
C VAL A 19 -0.53 -9.90 25.27
N GLU A 20 -0.28 -10.41 26.48
CA GLU A 20 0.94 -10.14 27.24
C GLU A 20 2.20 -10.60 26.46
N ARG A 21 2.18 -11.81 25.89
CA ARG A 21 3.29 -12.28 25.03
C ARG A 21 3.50 -11.42 23.78
N MET A 22 2.42 -10.92 23.19
CA MET A 22 2.48 -10.03 22.03
C MET A 22 3.10 -8.68 22.42
N LEU A 23 2.70 -8.12 23.56
CA LEU A 23 3.22 -6.86 24.09
C LEU A 23 4.69 -6.93 24.47
N ALA A 24 5.18 -8.10 24.91
CA ALA A 24 6.60 -8.28 25.25
C ALA A 24 7.56 -8.01 24.08
N ALA A 25 7.09 -8.07 22.83
CA ALA A 25 7.89 -7.83 21.63
C ALA A 25 8.05 -6.35 21.25
N ILE A 26 7.52 -5.41 22.04
CA ILE A 26 7.73 -3.99 21.84
C ILE A 26 7.98 -3.28 23.18
N ASP A 27 8.98 -2.38 23.23
CA ASP A 27 9.22 -1.53 24.40
C ASP A 27 8.32 -0.29 24.33
N MET A 28 7.04 -0.47 24.62
CA MET A 28 6.04 0.59 24.57
C MET A 28 4.95 0.35 25.61
N ASP A 29 4.54 1.42 26.31
CA ASP A 29 3.44 1.37 27.28
C ASP A 29 2.16 0.78 26.62
N PRO A 30 1.57 -0.30 27.19
CA PRO A 30 0.33 -0.90 26.71
C PRO A 30 -0.83 0.11 26.55
N GLN A 31 -0.88 1.15 27.39
CA GLN A 31 -1.93 2.18 27.36
C GLN A 31 -1.58 3.39 26.48
N ARG A 32 -0.38 3.44 25.89
CA ARG A 32 -0.01 4.51 24.95
C ARG A 32 -0.95 4.49 23.76
N VAL A 33 -1.65 5.60 23.53
CA VAL A 33 -2.45 5.81 22.32
C VAL A 33 -1.52 6.08 21.14
N VAL A 34 -1.49 5.16 20.19
CA VAL A 34 -0.69 5.27 18.95
C VAL A 34 -1.38 6.21 17.97
N MET A 35 -2.70 6.09 17.82
CA MET A 35 -3.54 7.00 17.07
C MET A 35 -5.02 6.86 17.48
N ARG A 36 -5.86 7.80 17.02
CA ARG A 36 -7.32 7.63 17.02
C ARG A 36 -7.78 7.21 15.65
N ILE A 37 -8.43 6.06 15.55
CA ILE A 37 -8.79 5.48 14.25
C ILE A 37 -10.20 5.96 13.85
N PRO A 38 -10.36 6.69 12.74
CA PRO A 38 -11.67 7.05 12.21
C PRO A 38 -12.41 5.82 11.66
N PRO A 39 -13.72 5.90 11.34
CA PRO A 39 -14.62 7.01 11.61
C PRO A 39 -15.12 7.10 13.06
N SER A 40 -15.00 6.03 13.87
CA SER A 40 -15.44 6.05 15.27
C SER A 40 -14.49 6.77 16.23
N TRP A 41 -13.28 7.10 15.77
CA TRP A 41 -12.23 7.79 16.53
C TRP A 41 -11.82 7.04 17.82
N GLY A 42 -11.89 5.71 17.79
CA GLY A 42 -11.46 4.89 18.92
C GLY A 42 -9.96 5.03 19.18
N ASP A 43 -9.59 5.11 20.45
CA ASP A 43 -8.17 5.14 20.85
C ASP A 43 -7.52 3.79 20.57
N ALA A 44 -6.59 3.75 19.62
CA ALA A 44 -5.76 2.60 19.32
C ALA A 44 -4.53 2.60 20.23
N THR A 45 -4.69 1.98 21.39
CA THR A 45 -3.57 1.75 22.31
C THR A 45 -2.69 0.61 21.82
N THR A 46 -1.43 0.56 22.27
CA THR A 46 -0.52 -0.57 22.01
C THR A 46 -1.16 -1.92 22.33
N GLU A 47 -1.87 -2.01 23.47
CA GLU A 47 -2.62 -3.20 23.88
C GLU A 47 -3.73 -3.57 22.89
N LYS A 48 -4.53 -2.60 22.44
CA LYS A 48 -5.60 -2.86 21.45
C LYS A 48 -5.04 -3.29 20.11
N LEU A 49 -3.88 -2.75 19.71
CA LEU A 49 -3.18 -3.23 18.51
C LEU A 49 -2.66 -4.66 18.70
N ALA A 50 -2.10 -4.99 19.86
CA ALA A 50 -1.67 -6.34 20.21
C ALA A 50 -2.85 -7.35 20.21
N ILE A 51 -4.02 -6.97 20.73
CA ILE A 51 -5.25 -7.78 20.66
C ILE A 51 -5.60 -8.12 19.21
N ASN A 52 -5.62 -7.12 18.32
CA ASN A 52 -5.93 -7.33 16.90
C ASN A 52 -4.84 -8.16 16.18
N ALA A 53 -3.57 -7.98 16.56
CA ALA A 53 -2.46 -8.79 16.07
C ALA A 53 -2.62 -10.27 16.46
N VAL A 54 -2.98 -10.55 17.71
CA VAL A 54 -3.28 -11.92 18.16
C VAL A 54 -4.45 -12.47 17.37
N MET A 55 -5.57 -11.73 17.25
CA MET A 55 -6.75 -12.16 16.49
C MET A 55 -6.43 -12.55 15.05
N ALA A 56 -5.55 -11.79 14.39
CA ALA A 56 -5.08 -12.07 13.04
C ALA A 56 -4.17 -13.30 12.93
N GLY A 57 -3.63 -13.80 14.04
CA GLY A 57 -2.67 -14.90 14.08
C GLY A 57 -1.21 -14.45 13.91
N CYS A 58 -0.88 -13.20 14.23
CA CYS A 58 0.48 -12.70 14.18
C CYS A 58 1.39 -13.44 15.17
N LEU A 59 2.69 -13.45 14.86
CA LEU A 59 3.72 -13.71 15.86
C LEU A 59 4.07 -12.39 16.60
N PRO A 60 4.55 -12.45 17.86
CA PRO A 60 4.92 -11.26 18.63
C PRO A 60 5.82 -10.27 17.89
N GLU A 61 6.81 -10.79 17.17
CA GLU A 61 7.83 -10.02 16.45
C GLU A 61 7.26 -9.16 15.32
N TYR A 62 5.99 -9.35 14.95
CA TYR A 62 5.29 -8.54 13.95
C TYR A 62 4.67 -7.27 14.53
N LEU A 63 4.50 -7.19 15.86
CA LEU A 63 3.84 -6.06 16.51
C LEU A 63 4.52 -4.71 16.21
N PRO A 64 5.87 -4.58 16.20
CA PRO A 64 6.51 -3.32 15.86
C PRO A 64 6.16 -2.79 14.46
N VAL A 65 6.01 -3.70 13.47
CA VAL A 65 5.59 -3.34 12.11
C VAL A 65 4.16 -2.81 12.09
N ILE A 66 3.26 -3.47 12.83
CA ILE A 66 1.85 -3.08 12.94
C ILE A 66 1.73 -1.70 13.60
N VAL A 67 2.43 -1.49 14.73
CA VAL A 67 2.45 -0.21 15.44
C VAL A 67 2.96 0.91 14.53
N ALA A 68 4.09 0.69 13.84
CA ALA A 68 4.64 1.66 12.89
C ALA A 68 3.65 1.97 11.74
N ALA A 69 2.90 0.98 11.27
CA ALA A 69 1.91 1.19 10.21
C ALA A 69 0.75 2.07 10.68
N PHE A 70 0.27 1.88 11.91
CA PHE A 70 -0.72 2.79 12.50
C PHE A 70 -0.16 4.20 12.73
N GLN A 71 1.11 4.33 13.14
CA GLN A 71 1.77 5.64 13.22
C GLN A 71 1.89 6.33 11.87
N ALA A 72 2.10 5.58 10.79
CA ALA A 72 2.14 6.11 9.43
C ALA A 72 0.73 6.54 8.98
N MET A 73 -0.30 5.74 9.24
CA MET A 73 -1.69 6.11 8.92
C MET A 73 -2.22 7.30 9.73
N ALA A 74 -1.58 7.65 10.84
CA ALA A 74 -1.89 8.85 11.61
C ALA A 74 -1.37 10.14 10.96
N ASP A 75 -0.54 10.05 9.92
CA ASP A 75 -0.09 11.21 9.18
C ASP A 75 -1.27 11.90 8.48
N PRO A 76 -1.46 13.23 8.66
CA PRO A 76 -2.56 13.94 8.02
C PRO A 76 -2.56 13.83 6.49
N SER A 77 -1.38 13.70 5.87
CA SER A 77 -1.27 13.53 4.41
C SER A 77 -1.84 12.20 3.91
N PHE A 78 -1.87 11.17 4.76
CA PHE A 78 -2.50 9.90 4.45
C PHE A 78 -4.02 10.01 4.45
N ASN A 79 -4.60 10.82 5.33
CA ASN A 79 -6.04 11.05 5.43
C ASN A 79 -6.87 9.74 5.51
N LEU A 80 -6.58 8.95 6.56
CA LEU A 80 -7.26 7.68 6.82
C LEU A 80 -8.80 7.81 6.90
N TYR A 81 -9.33 8.95 7.33
CA TYR A 81 -10.79 9.17 7.41
C TYR A 81 -11.42 9.02 6.03
N SER A 82 -10.91 9.74 5.03
CA SER A 82 -11.42 9.65 3.66
C SER A 82 -11.23 8.25 3.08
N ILE A 83 -10.07 7.61 3.31
CA ILE A 83 -9.78 6.26 2.80
C ILE A 83 -10.72 5.22 3.38
N GLN A 84 -11.10 5.34 4.66
CA GLN A 84 -11.91 4.34 5.32
C GLN A 84 -13.40 4.51 5.03
N ALA A 85 -13.90 5.75 5.01
CA ALA A 85 -15.31 6.07 4.78
C ALA A 85 -15.71 6.17 3.30
N THR A 86 -14.79 5.86 2.38
CA THR A 86 -15.01 6.01 0.93
C THR A 86 -15.89 4.93 0.33
N THR A 87 -16.53 5.27 -0.80
CA THR A 87 -17.17 4.33 -1.73
C THR A 87 -16.18 3.60 -2.63
N HIS A 88 -14.92 4.06 -2.70
CA HIS A 88 -13.85 3.48 -3.51
C HIS A 88 -13.27 2.18 -2.91
N SER A 89 -12.85 1.23 -3.74
CA SER A 89 -12.36 -0.09 -3.31
C SER A 89 -10.89 -0.10 -2.85
N CYS A 90 -10.35 1.02 -2.39
CA CYS A 90 -8.98 1.10 -1.89
C CYS A 90 -8.82 0.58 -0.45
N ALA A 91 -7.62 0.13 -0.10
CA ALA A 91 -7.25 -0.32 1.24
C ALA A 91 -5.84 0.18 1.59
N PRO A 92 -5.51 0.35 2.89
CA PRO A 92 -4.14 0.59 3.31
C PRO A 92 -3.23 -0.59 2.94
N LEU A 93 -2.35 -0.39 1.95
CA LEU A 93 -1.24 -1.27 1.62
C LEU A 93 -0.05 -0.91 2.50
N VAL A 94 0.51 -1.89 3.20
CA VAL A 94 1.77 -1.73 3.92
C VAL A 94 2.93 -2.30 3.12
N VAL A 95 3.87 -1.44 2.75
CA VAL A 95 5.16 -1.82 2.18
C VAL A 95 6.22 -1.76 3.28
N VAL A 96 6.86 -2.88 3.56
CA VAL A 96 7.95 -3.00 4.54
C VAL A 96 9.29 -2.96 3.81
N ASN A 97 10.23 -2.22 4.40
CA ASN A 97 11.57 -1.99 3.87
C ASN A 97 12.65 -2.24 4.94
N GLY A 98 13.87 -2.49 4.49
CA GLY A 98 15.06 -2.65 5.34
C GLY A 98 15.24 -4.05 5.94
N PRO A 99 16.23 -4.23 6.83
CA PRO A 99 16.69 -5.54 7.31
C PRO A 99 15.60 -6.38 8.01
N ILE A 100 14.57 -5.76 8.58
CA ILE A 100 13.48 -6.47 9.26
C ILE A 100 12.71 -7.40 8.33
N ARG A 101 12.70 -7.14 7.00
CA ARG A 101 12.05 -7.99 6.00
C ARG A 101 12.55 -9.42 6.11
N ALA A 102 13.87 -9.60 6.13
CA ALA A 102 14.51 -10.90 6.25
C ALA A 102 14.33 -11.51 7.65
N LYS A 103 14.46 -10.69 8.71
CA LYS A 103 14.30 -11.16 10.11
C LYS A 103 12.92 -11.77 10.37
N LEU A 104 11.87 -11.17 9.81
CA LEU A 104 10.48 -11.60 10.01
C LEU A 104 9.98 -12.60 8.95
N GLY A 105 10.82 -12.93 7.95
CA GLY A 105 10.40 -13.79 6.84
C GLY A 105 9.27 -13.19 6.02
N LEU A 106 9.28 -11.87 5.82
CA LEU A 106 8.34 -11.18 4.93
C LEU A 106 8.68 -11.51 3.47
N ASN A 107 7.67 -11.94 2.72
CA ASN A 107 7.84 -12.25 1.31
C ASN A 107 7.80 -10.97 0.46
N SER A 108 8.83 -10.85 -0.38
CA SER A 108 8.95 -9.86 -1.44
C SER A 108 8.97 -10.51 -2.84
N THR A 109 8.90 -11.84 -2.92
CA THR A 109 9.22 -12.62 -4.12
C THR A 109 7.96 -13.18 -4.79
N ALA A 110 8.00 -14.40 -5.34
CA ALA A 110 6.89 -15.03 -6.04
C ALA A 110 5.59 -14.95 -5.22
N GLY A 111 4.53 -14.49 -5.87
CA GLY A 111 3.21 -14.34 -5.24
C GLY A 111 3.16 -13.31 -4.11
N ALA A 112 3.97 -12.24 -4.13
CA ALA A 112 4.06 -11.26 -3.04
C ALA A 112 2.71 -10.65 -2.56
N PHE A 113 1.77 -10.39 -3.47
CA PHE A 113 0.40 -9.94 -3.11
C PHE A 113 -0.56 -11.08 -2.79
N GLY A 114 -0.12 -12.32 -2.90
CA GLY A 114 -0.91 -13.53 -2.73
C GLY A 114 -0.74 -14.18 -1.36
N PRO A 115 -1.40 -15.33 -1.15
CA PRO A 115 -1.29 -16.09 0.09
C PRO A 115 0.03 -16.87 0.18
N GLY A 116 0.24 -17.54 1.31
CA GLY A 116 1.35 -18.49 1.52
C GLY A 116 2.41 -18.03 2.52
N TRP A 117 2.38 -16.76 2.93
CA TRP A 117 3.35 -16.19 3.86
C TRP A 117 2.67 -15.58 5.08
N ARG A 118 2.93 -16.17 6.25
CA ARG A 118 2.27 -15.78 7.51
C ARG A 118 2.51 -14.31 7.85
N ALA A 119 3.75 -13.82 7.72
CA ALA A 119 4.09 -12.43 8.04
C ALA A 119 3.21 -11.45 7.25
N ASN A 120 3.28 -11.50 5.91
CA ASN A 120 2.46 -10.67 5.02
C ASN A 120 0.95 -10.79 5.34
N ALA A 121 0.45 -12.03 5.35
CA ALA A 121 -0.98 -12.28 5.51
C ALA A 121 -1.52 -11.78 6.85
N THR A 122 -0.81 -12.05 7.94
CA THR A 122 -1.29 -11.73 9.30
C THR A 122 -1.05 -10.26 9.67
N ILE A 123 0.03 -9.61 9.21
CA ILE A 123 0.25 -8.17 9.41
C ILE A 123 -0.83 -7.37 8.69
N GLY A 124 -1.06 -7.65 7.41
CA GLY A 124 -2.10 -6.97 6.64
C GLY A 124 -3.50 -7.17 7.25
N ARG A 125 -3.78 -8.39 7.74
CA ARG A 125 -5.04 -8.70 8.42
C ARG A 125 -5.17 -8.02 9.79
N ALA A 126 -4.09 -7.94 10.57
CA ALA A 126 -4.08 -7.26 11.87
C ALA A 126 -4.42 -5.77 11.71
N ILE A 127 -3.88 -5.14 10.67
CA ILE A 127 -4.22 -3.76 10.32
C ILE A 127 -5.71 -3.64 10.02
N ARG A 128 -6.25 -4.52 9.17
CA ARG A 128 -7.69 -4.50 8.86
C ARG A 128 -8.56 -4.69 10.11
N LEU A 129 -8.21 -5.65 10.97
CA LEU A 129 -8.94 -5.89 12.21
C LEU A 129 -8.87 -4.67 13.15
N GLY A 130 -7.74 -3.97 13.24
CA GLY A 130 -7.64 -2.71 13.99
C GLY A 130 -8.57 -1.63 13.43
N LEU A 131 -8.64 -1.47 12.11
CA LEU A 131 -9.58 -0.55 11.45
C LEU A 131 -11.04 -0.93 11.73
N PHE A 132 -11.37 -2.21 11.81
CA PHE A 132 -12.71 -2.70 12.18
C PHE A 132 -13.02 -2.48 13.66
N ASN A 133 -12.26 -3.13 14.53
CA ASN A 133 -12.58 -3.29 15.94
C ASN A 133 -12.40 -2.00 16.75
N ILE A 134 -11.48 -1.13 16.31
CA ILE A 134 -11.18 0.14 16.98
C ILE A 134 -11.76 1.31 16.18
N GLY A 135 -11.59 1.28 14.85
CA GLY A 135 -12.03 2.35 13.96
C GLY A 135 -13.51 2.35 13.61
N GLY A 136 -14.18 1.20 13.73
CA GLY A 136 -15.58 1.05 13.33
C GLY A 136 -15.78 0.96 11.82
N GLY A 137 -14.72 0.67 11.04
CA GLY A 137 -14.74 0.58 9.57
C GLY A 137 -15.49 -0.62 9.00
N TYR A 138 -16.63 -1.01 9.57
CA TYR A 138 -17.43 -2.13 9.10
C TYR A 138 -18.13 -1.81 7.77
N PRO A 139 -18.20 -2.76 6.80
CA PRO A 139 -18.88 -2.56 5.53
C PRO A 139 -20.34 -2.11 5.72
N GLY A 140 -20.73 -1.04 5.03
CA GLY A 140 -22.06 -0.43 5.09
C GLY A 140 -22.34 0.41 6.34
N ILE A 141 -21.37 0.54 7.27
CA ILE A 141 -21.49 1.36 8.48
C ILE A 141 -20.40 2.43 8.48
N GLY A 142 -19.13 2.01 8.57
CA GLY A 142 -17.97 2.90 8.58
C GLY A 142 -17.12 2.80 7.32
N ASP A 143 -17.23 1.69 6.58
CA ASP A 143 -16.63 1.51 5.26
C ASP A 143 -17.74 1.49 4.21
N MET A 144 -17.76 2.49 3.33
CA MET A 144 -18.84 2.72 2.38
C MET A 144 -18.56 2.16 0.99
N SER A 145 -17.52 1.33 0.85
CA SER A 145 -17.13 0.79 -0.44
C SER A 145 -18.29 0.14 -1.17
N THR A 146 -18.49 0.50 -2.44
CA THR A 146 -19.61 0.00 -3.23
C THR A 146 -19.49 -1.49 -3.53
N GLN A 147 -18.27 -1.97 -3.81
CA GLN A 147 -17.98 -3.40 -4.03
C GLN A 147 -16.95 -3.98 -3.05
N GLY A 148 -16.11 -3.13 -2.45
CA GLY A 148 -14.95 -3.57 -1.67
C GLY A 148 -13.86 -4.19 -2.56
N ALA A 149 -12.90 -4.90 -1.94
CA ALA A 149 -11.81 -5.57 -2.64
C ALA A 149 -11.20 -6.70 -1.79
N PRO A 150 -10.61 -7.75 -2.41
CA PRO A 150 -9.86 -8.76 -1.66
C PRO A 150 -8.68 -8.20 -0.85
N SER A 151 -8.06 -7.10 -1.30
CA SER A 151 -7.04 -6.37 -0.55
C SER A 151 -7.54 -5.83 0.80
N LYS A 152 -8.86 -5.72 1.00
CA LYS A 152 -9.46 -5.35 2.29
C LYS A 152 -9.46 -6.49 3.32
N TYR A 153 -8.95 -7.68 3.02
CA TYR A 153 -8.71 -8.72 4.03
C TYR A 153 -7.27 -8.69 4.56
N SER A 154 -6.31 -8.48 3.67
CA SER A 154 -4.89 -8.37 4.00
C SER A 154 -4.15 -7.68 2.86
N TYR A 155 -3.30 -6.71 3.18
CA TYR A 155 -2.51 -5.99 2.19
C TYR A 155 -1.16 -5.54 2.73
N CYS A 156 -0.20 -6.47 2.78
CA CYS A 156 1.15 -6.20 3.26
C CYS A 156 2.18 -6.93 2.41
N VAL A 157 3.23 -6.22 2.01
CA VAL A 157 4.35 -6.74 1.20
C VAL A 157 5.67 -6.21 1.74
N ALA A 158 6.75 -6.92 1.42
CA ALA A 158 8.10 -6.42 1.56
C ALA A 158 8.62 -6.01 0.18
N GLU A 159 9.35 -4.90 0.07
CA GLU A 159 10.07 -4.60 -1.19
C GLU A 159 11.13 -5.69 -1.45
N ASN A 160 11.38 -6.05 -2.71
CA ASN A 160 12.43 -6.98 -3.11
C ASN A 160 13.73 -6.19 -3.35
N GLU A 161 14.39 -5.80 -2.26
CA GLU A 161 15.59 -4.97 -2.31
C GLU A 161 16.78 -5.74 -2.91
N GLU A 162 16.76 -7.07 -2.84
CA GLU A 162 17.82 -7.95 -3.36
C GLU A 162 17.85 -7.99 -4.91
N GLU A 163 16.69 -7.81 -5.54
CA GLU A 163 16.56 -7.73 -7.01
C GLU A 163 16.22 -6.30 -7.48
N ASN A 164 16.30 -5.30 -6.59
CA ASN A 164 16.11 -3.90 -6.95
C ASN A 164 17.42 -3.34 -7.56
N PRO A 165 17.43 -2.93 -8.83
CA PRO A 165 18.63 -2.35 -9.46
C PRO A 165 18.88 -0.88 -9.04
N TRP A 166 17.99 -0.30 -8.25
CA TRP A 166 18.07 1.05 -7.69
C TRP A 166 17.99 1.02 -6.17
N GLU A 167 17.94 2.19 -5.55
CA GLU A 167 17.71 2.32 -4.11
C GLU A 167 16.29 1.84 -3.73
N PRO A 168 16.13 1.20 -2.55
CA PRO A 168 14.83 0.84 -2.03
C PRO A 168 14.05 2.07 -1.56
N LEU A 169 12.73 1.95 -1.48
CA LEU A 169 11.81 3.07 -1.24
C LEU A 169 12.14 3.87 0.03
N HIS A 170 12.54 3.20 1.11
CA HIS A 170 12.89 3.88 2.35
C HIS A 170 14.13 4.77 2.23
N VAL A 171 15.12 4.35 1.43
CA VAL A 171 16.34 5.11 1.17
C VAL A 171 16.04 6.33 0.31
N GLU A 172 15.21 6.18 -0.73
CA GLU A 172 14.70 7.32 -1.51
C GLU A 172 13.94 8.33 -0.64
N ARG A 173 13.36 7.88 0.47
CA ARG A 173 12.65 8.72 1.46
C ARG A 173 13.53 9.24 2.59
N GLY A 174 14.85 9.10 2.47
CA GLY A 174 15.83 9.69 3.37
C GLY A 174 16.13 8.85 4.62
N PHE A 175 15.70 7.59 4.68
CA PHE A 175 16.10 6.67 5.76
C PHE A 175 17.39 5.93 5.40
N PRO A 176 18.30 5.68 6.37
CA PRO A 176 19.48 4.84 6.14
C PRO A 176 19.11 3.41 5.74
N PHE A 177 19.98 2.75 4.97
CA PHE A 177 19.80 1.37 4.50
C PHE A 177 19.67 0.35 5.64
N GLU A 178 20.30 0.63 6.78
CA GLU A 178 20.27 -0.22 7.97
C GLU A 178 18.99 -0.04 8.80
N GLN A 179 18.16 0.97 8.48
CA GLN A 179 16.91 1.23 9.17
C GLN A 179 15.74 0.58 8.46
N SER A 180 14.95 -0.17 9.23
CA SER A 180 13.70 -0.72 8.76
C SER A 180 12.58 0.30 8.84
N THR A 181 11.70 0.31 7.83
CA THR A 181 10.55 1.23 7.80
C THR A 181 9.29 0.53 7.29
N VAL A 182 8.14 1.15 7.55
CA VAL A 182 6.90 0.90 6.83
C VAL A 182 6.51 2.14 6.03
N THR A 183 6.00 1.93 4.83
CA THR A 183 5.28 2.94 4.06
C THR A 183 3.85 2.47 3.83
N VAL A 184 2.86 3.32 4.09
CA VAL A 184 1.45 2.98 3.91
C VAL A 184 0.84 3.75 2.76
N PHE A 185 0.28 3.04 1.77
CA PHE A 185 -0.40 3.61 0.61
C PHE A 185 -1.90 3.31 0.64
N ALA A 186 -2.72 4.16 0.02
CA ALA A 186 -4.17 3.96 -0.09
C ALA A 186 -4.53 3.29 -1.43
N CYS A 187 -4.11 2.04 -1.63
CA CYS A 187 -4.14 1.39 -2.94
C CYS A 187 -5.42 0.61 -3.24
N GLU A 188 -5.86 0.63 -4.49
CA GLU A 188 -6.68 -0.41 -5.10
C GLU A 188 -5.92 -1.76 -5.14
N PRO A 189 -6.59 -2.89 -5.42
CA PRO A 189 -5.91 -4.13 -5.81
C PRO A 189 -4.92 -3.94 -6.96
N PRO A 190 -3.85 -4.75 -7.04
CA PRO A 190 -2.87 -4.64 -8.11
C PRO A 190 -3.47 -4.98 -9.47
N HIS A 191 -3.31 -4.09 -10.44
CA HIS A 191 -3.59 -4.36 -11.84
C HIS A 191 -2.34 -4.96 -12.50
N ASN A 192 -2.43 -6.21 -12.95
CA ASN A 192 -1.31 -6.90 -13.59
C ASN A 192 -0.95 -6.25 -14.93
N ILE A 193 0.35 -6.01 -15.13
CA ILE A 193 0.96 -5.58 -16.37
C ILE A 193 1.80 -6.72 -16.91
N ASN A 194 1.41 -7.26 -18.05
CA ASN A 194 2.12 -8.33 -18.75
C ASN A 194 2.93 -7.73 -19.92
N ASP A 195 4.24 -7.97 -19.94
CA ASP A 195 5.06 -7.68 -21.12
C ASP A 195 6.21 -8.70 -21.28
N HIS A 196 5.93 -9.84 -21.92
CA HIS A 196 7.01 -10.80 -22.23
C HIS A 196 7.93 -10.36 -23.37
N SER A 197 7.44 -9.45 -24.23
CA SER A 197 8.08 -9.06 -25.48
C SER A 197 9.14 -7.97 -25.34
N GLY A 198 8.97 -7.03 -24.43
CA GLY A 198 9.84 -5.86 -24.28
C GLY A 198 11.28 -6.26 -24.02
N ARG A 199 12.19 -5.59 -24.71
CA ARG A 199 13.65 -5.84 -24.64
C ARG A 199 14.46 -4.60 -24.25
N SER A 200 13.79 -3.45 -24.19
CA SER A 200 14.36 -2.16 -23.82
C SER A 200 13.48 -1.46 -22.79
N ALA A 201 14.02 -0.45 -22.12
CA ALA A 201 13.28 0.45 -21.24
C ALA A 201 12.09 1.07 -21.97
N SER A 202 12.28 1.56 -23.21
CA SER A 202 11.21 2.19 -23.98
C SER A 202 10.07 1.22 -24.31
N ASP A 203 10.37 -0.05 -24.63
CA ASP A 203 9.32 -1.04 -24.91
C ASP A 203 8.48 -1.29 -23.66
N THR A 204 9.15 -1.63 -22.55
CA THR A 204 8.48 -2.00 -21.30
C THR A 204 7.72 -0.82 -20.70
N LEU A 205 8.30 0.39 -20.69
CA LEU A 205 7.64 1.59 -20.20
C LEU A 205 6.48 2.03 -21.11
N THR A 206 6.51 1.71 -22.41
CA THR A 206 5.36 1.95 -23.30
C THR A 206 4.17 1.07 -22.92
N ILE A 207 4.41 -0.22 -22.63
CA ILE A 207 3.34 -1.12 -22.17
C ILE A 207 2.81 -0.70 -20.79
N ILE A 208 3.69 -0.33 -19.86
CA ILE A 208 3.29 0.18 -18.54
C ILE A 208 2.45 1.45 -18.69
N ALA A 209 2.87 2.41 -19.52
CA ALA A 209 2.11 3.64 -19.76
C ALA A 209 0.70 3.35 -20.30
N GLY A 210 0.56 2.39 -21.22
CA GLY A 210 -0.73 1.95 -21.75
C GLY A 210 -1.62 1.33 -20.67
N ALA A 211 -1.06 0.51 -19.78
CA ALA A 211 -1.79 -0.12 -18.68
C ALA A 211 -2.22 0.88 -17.58
N MET A 212 -1.46 1.95 -17.39
CA MET A 212 -1.79 3.02 -16.43
C MET A 212 -2.87 3.99 -16.97
N ALA A 213 -2.98 4.18 -18.29
CA ALA A 213 -3.89 5.14 -18.94
C ALA A 213 -5.38 4.72 -18.91
N VAL A 214 -5.90 4.53 -17.70
CA VAL A 214 -7.27 4.09 -17.42
C VAL A 214 -8.15 5.30 -17.11
N THR A 215 -9.10 5.59 -18.01
CA THR A 215 -10.04 6.71 -17.92
C THR A 215 -10.81 6.74 -16.60
N GLY A 216 -11.22 5.57 -16.09
CA GLY A 216 -12.09 5.45 -14.92
C GLY A 216 -11.37 5.46 -13.56
N ALA A 217 -10.04 5.54 -13.52
CA ALA A 217 -9.30 5.53 -12.26
C ALA A 217 -9.37 6.88 -11.54
N ASN A 218 -9.45 6.87 -10.20
CA ASN A 218 -9.50 8.11 -9.41
C ASN A 218 -8.34 9.05 -9.74
N ASN A 219 -7.11 8.52 -9.85
CA ASN A 219 -5.92 9.33 -10.17
C ASN A 219 -6.07 10.13 -11.47
N ALA A 220 -6.85 9.66 -12.45
CA ALA A 220 -7.10 10.40 -13.68
C ALA A 220 -7.90 11.69 -13.41
N TYR A 221 -8.86 11.65 -12.49
CA TYR A 221 -9.72 12.79 -12.16
C TYR A 221 -9.12 13.69 -11.09
N THR A 222 -8.60 13.10 -10.03
CA THR A 222 -8.21 13.81 -8.81
C THR A 222 -6.71 13.97 -8.65
N GLY A 223 -5.89 13.26 -9.44
CA GLY A 223 -4.44 13.19 -9.23
C GLY A 223 -4.10 12.37 -7.98
N GLY A 224 -3.05 12.78 -7.28
CA GLY A 224 -2.57 12.11 -6.08
C GLY A 224 -1.59 10.98 -6.39
N GLU A 225 -0.86 10.55 -5.35
CA GLU A 225 0.23 9.58 -5.48
C GLU A 225 -0.28 8.21 -5.95
N THR A 226 0.45 7.53 -6.83
CA THR A 226 0.18 6.16 -7.28
C THR A 226 1.42 5.29 -7.13
N LEU A 227 1.24 3.96 -7.16
CA LEU A 227 2.32 3.01 -6.93
C LEU A 227 2.51 2.10 -8.14
N LEU A 228 3.75 2.03 -8.63
CA LEU A 228 4.20 1.03 -9.60
C LEU A 228 5.09 0.00 -8.89
N ALA A 229 4.61 -1.24 -8.84
CA ALA A 229 5.37 -2.39 -8.36
C ALA A 229 5.98 -3.12 -9.56
N LEU A 230 7.25 -2.84 -9.85
CA LEU A 230 7.99 -3.47 -10.95
C LEU A 230 8.42 -4.88 -10.56
N GLY A 231 8.15 -5.84 -11.45
CA GLY A 231 8.76 -7.16 -11.35
C GLY A 231 10.27 -7.09 -11.60
N PRO A 232 11.08 -7.95 -10.95
CA PRO A 232 12.53 -7.97 -11.10
C PRO A 232 13.03 -7.93 -12.55
N LYS A 233 12.38 -8.66 -13.47
CA LYS A 233 12.78 -8.70 -14.88
C LYS A 233 12.50 -7.39 -15.62
N HIS A 234 11.40 -6.70 -15.34
CA HIS A 234 11.14 -5.38 -15.91
C HIS A 234 12.09 -4.34 -15.33
N ALA A 235 12.25 -4.30 -14.00
CA ALA A 235 13.19 -3.39 -13.33
C ALA A 235 14.61 -3.55 -13.89
N SER A 236 15.11 -4.80 -13.98
CA SER A 236 16.43 -5.10 -14.55
C SER A 236 16.55 -4.70 -16.03
N THR A 237 15.51 -4.90 -16.84
CA THR A 237 15.52 -4.50 -18.26
C THR A 237 15.60 -2.99 -18.41
N ILE A 238 14.81 -2.25 -17.62
CA ILE A 238 14.81 -0.78 -17.62
C ILE A 238 16.18 -0.25 -17.17
N ALA A 239 16.71 -0.75 -16.05
CA ALA A 239 17.99 -0.30 -15.51
C ALA A 239 19.19 -0.61 -16.42
N LYS A 240 19.15 -1.72 -17.18
CA LYS A 240 20.20 -2.07 -18.16
C LYS A 240 20.37 -1.04 -19.28
N ASP A 241 19.29 -0.34 -19.63
CA ASP A 241 19.34 0.75 -20.60
C ASP A 241 19.76 2.09 -19.96
N GLY A 242 20.16 2.07 -18.69
CA GLY A 242 20.69 3.23 -17.96
C GLY A 242 19.63 4.11 -17.29
N PHE A 243 18.35 3.73 -17.32
CA PHE A 243 17.28 4.49 -16.68
C PHE A 243 17.38 4.42 -15.16
N LYS A 244 17.21 5.57 -14.52
CA LYS A 244 16.96 5.72 -13.08
C LYS A 244 15.45 5.77 -12.81
N LYS A 245 15.06 5.72 -11.53
CA LYS A 245 13.65 5.86 -11.14
C LYS A 245 13.07 7.21 -11.58
N GLU A 246 13.87 8.27 -11.59
CA GLU A 246 13.47 9.60 -12.11
C GLU A 246 13.10 9.54 -13.60
N ASP A 247 13.90 8.86 -14.42
CA ASP A 247 13.63 8.72 -15.85
C ASP A 247 12.34 7.93 -16.10
N VAL A 248 12.07 6.91 -15.27
CA VAL A 248 10.80 6.15 -15.30
C VAL A 248 9.62 7.05 -14.96
N ARG A 249 9.72 7.86 -13.90
CA ARG A 249 8.67 8.83 -13.50
C ARG A 249 8.39 9.82 -14.62
N ASP A 250 9.43 10.41 -15.20
CA ASP A 250 9.27 11.36 -16.29
C ASP A 250 8.68 10.73 -17.55
N TRP A 251 9.13 9.52 -17.91
CA TRP A 251 8.56 8.79 -19.04
C TRP A 251 7.06 8.56 -18.84
N LEU A 252 6.66 8.04 -17.68
CA LEU A 252 5.25 7.73 -17.41
C LEU A 252 4.41 8.99 -17.25
N ARG A 253 4.93 10.07 -16.68
CA ARG A 253 4.25 11.39 -16.66
C ARG A 253 3.98 11.93 -18.07
N LEU A 254 4.89 11.69 -19.00
CA LEU A 254 4.74 12.13 -20.39
C LEU A 254 3.83 11.19 -21.20
N LYS A 255 3.91 9.87 -20.98
CA LYS A 255 3.30 8.86 -21.86
C LYS A 255 2.03 8.20 -21.30
N ALA A 256 1.89 8.07 -19.98
CA ALA A 256 0.68 7.54 -19.35
C ALA A 256 -0.39 8.63 -19.27
N ARG A 257 -1.08 8.85 -20.40
CA ARG A 257 -2.11 9.88 -20.53
C ARG A 257 -3.37 9.30 -21.15
N VAL A 258 -4.52 9.75 -20.66
CA VAL A 258 -5.83 9.39 -21.18
C VAL A 258 -6.23 10.42 -22.24
N PRO A 259 -6.43 10.00 -23.51
CA PRO A 259 -6.95 10.88 -24.55
C PRO A 259 -8.33 11.44 -24.21
N LEU A 260 -8.60 12.69 -24.57
CA LEU A 260 -9.84 13.40 -24.19
C LEU A 260 -11.09 12.75 -24.76
N GLU A 261 -10.99 12.12 -25.93
CA GLU A 261 -12.07 11.39 -26.58
C GLU A 261 -12.57 10.18 -25.79
N ARG A 262 -11.84 9.73 -24.76
CA ARG A 262 -12.30 8.69 -23.83
C ARG A 262 -13.21 9.22 -22.73
N TYR A 263 -13.32 10.54 -22.57
CA TYR A 263 -14.23 11.17 -21.60
C TYR A 263 -15.49 11.67 -22.29
N THR A 264 -16.61 11.64 -21.57
CA THR A 264 -17.79 12.39 -21.99
C THR A 264 -17.56 13.87 -21.76
N ARG A 265 -18.23 14.72 -22.55
CA ARG A 265 -18.17 16.18 -22.39
C ARG A 265 -18.54 16.62 -20.97
N ASP A 266 -19.58 16.01 -20.40
CA ASP A 266 -20.04 16.35 -19.04
C ASP A 266 -19.00 15.96 -17.99
N THR A 267 -18.37 14.79 -18.13
CA THR A 267 -17.26 14.39 -17.25
C THR A 267 -16.12 15.40 -17.29
N LEU A 268 -15.75 15.88 -18.50
CA LEU A 268 -14.71 16.88 -18.65
C LEU A 268 -15.07 18.18 -17.92
N LEU A 269 -16.27 18.70 -18.13
CA LEU A 269 -16.73 19.94 -17.52
C LEU A 269 -16.86 19.83 -15.99
N GLU A 270 -17.42 18.74 -15.47
CA GLU A 270 -17.67 18.57 -14.04
C GLU A 270 -16.40 18.22 -13.24
N ARG A 271 -15.59 17.28 -13.74
CA ARG A 271 -14.44 16.76 -12.98
C ARG A 271 -13.19 17.63 -13.12
N PHE A 272 -13.03 18.31 -14.26
CA PHE A 272 -11.84 19.12 -14.54
C PHE A 272 -12.13 20.62 -14.54
N GLN A 273 -13.36 21.04 -14.22
CA GLN A 273 -13.79 22.45 -14.21
C GLN A 273 -13.61 23.16 -15.57
N GLY A 274 -13.66 22.39 -16.67
CA GLY A 274 -13.37 22.86 -18.02
C GLY A 274 -12.83 21.72 -18.89
N ILE A 275 -12.84 21.91 -20.21
CA ILE A 275 -12.21 20.95 -21.13
C ILE A 275 -10.69 21.18 -21.07
N PRO A 276 -9.87 20.19 -20.69
CA PRO A 276 -8.42 20.34 -20.69
C PRO A 276 -7.86 20.58 -22.09
N ASP A 277 -6.72 21.26 -22.21
CA ASP A 277 -6.08 21.56 -23.49
C ASP A 277 -5.42 20.33 -24.16
N GLY A 278 -5.37 19.19 -23.48
CA GLY A 278 -4.78 17.97 -23.99
C GLY A 278 -5.06 16.75 -23.12
N PRO A 279 -4.47 15.59 -23.49
CA PRO A 279 -4.67 14.33 -22.78
C PRO A 279 -4.35 14.44 -21.28
N VAL A 280 -5.21 13.85 -20.46
CA VAL A 280 -5.15 13.89 -18.99
C VAL A 280 -4.01 12.99 -18.50
N PRO A 281 -3.02 13.50 -17.75
CA PRO A 281 -1.93 12.68 -17.25
C PRO A 281 -2.35 11.84 -16.04
N MET A 282 -1.89 10.59 -16.00
CA MET A 282 -2.10 9.69 -14.85
C MET A 282 -1.19 10.00 -13.66
N VAL A 283 -0.04 10.63 -13.94
CA VAL A 283 0.94 11.11 -12.97
C VAL A 283 1.12 12.60 -13.26
N ARG A 284 0.79 13.48 -12.31
CA ARG A 284 0.81 14.94 -12.55
C ARG A 284 2.19 15.51 -12.29
N ALA A 285 2.78 15.17 -11.15
CA ALA A 285 4.17 15.46 -10.80
C ALA A 285 4.97 14.15 -10.66
N PRO A 286 6.29 14.12 -10.94
CA PRO A 286 7.11 12.92 -10.75
C PRO A 286 6.98 12.29 -9.36
N GLU A 287 6.82 13.13 -8.32
CA GLU A 287 6.68 12.73 -6.93
C GLU A 287 5.35 12.00 -6.65
N ASP A 288 4.36 12.14 -7.54
CA ASP A 288 3.10 11.39 -7.46
C ASP A 288 3.25 9.93 -7.93
N LEU A 289 4.46 9.47 -8.29
CA LEU A 289 4.70 8.08 -8.63
C LEU A 289 5.77 7.46 -7.73
N ALA A 290 5.32 6.62 -6.81
CA ALA A 290 6.17 5.70 -6.07
C ALA A 290 6.51 4.47 -6.92
N ILE A 291 7.76 4.03 -6.84
CA ILE A 291 8.25 2.85 -7.57
C ILE A 291 8.91 1.91 -6.57
N ILE A 292 8.43 0.67 -6.51
CA ILE A 292 9.06 -0.41 -5.74
C ILE A 292 9.40 -1.57 -6.67
N VAL A 293 10.39 -2.37 -6.30
CA VAL A 293 10.61 -3.68 -6.94
C VAL A 293 9.96 -4.76 -6.09
N LEU A 294 9.14 -5.60 -6.71
CA LEU A 294 8.35 -6.61 -6.01
C LEU A 294 8.06 -7.80 -6.92
N GLY A 295 8.04 -9.00 -6.36
CA GLY A 295 7.67 -10.20 -7.09
C GLY A 295 8.85 -11.12 -7.37
N GLY A 296 8.53 -12.28 -7.95
CA GLY A 296 9.50 -13.29 -8.34
C GLY A 296 9.84 -13.25 -9.83
N ALA A 297 10.44 -14.33 -10.32
CA ALA A 297 10.76 -14.48 -11.73
C ALA A 297 9.51 -14.38 -12.63
N GLY A 298 9.65 -13.66 -13.74
CA GLY A 298 8.59 -13.44 -14.73
C GLY A 298 8.59 -12.01 -15.22
N LYS A 299 8.04 -11.79 -16.42
CA LYS A 299 7.87 -10.45 -17.01
C LYS A 299 6.47 -9.91 -16.75
N HIS A 300 6.22 -9.71 -15.45
CA HIS A 300 4.98 -9.14 -14.93
C HIS A 300 5.32 -7.99 -13.99
N SER A 301 4.48 -6.97 -13.95
CA SER A 301 4.53 -5.88 -12.96
C SER A 301 3.11 -5.57 -12.51
N SER A 302 2.93 -4.64 -11.60
CA SER A 302 1.62 -4.20 -11.19
C SER A 302 1.57 -2.70 -11.02
N TRP A 303 0.52 -2.10 -11.56
CA TRP A 303 0.14 -0.74 -11.22
C TRP A 303 -0.97 -0.78 -10.19
N LEU A 304 -0.84 0.03 -9.15
CA LEU A 304 -1.78 0.15 -8.06
C LEU A 304 -2.30 1.60 -8.07
N PRO A 305 -3.46 1.87 -8.70
CA PRO A 305 -4.17 3.12 -8.50
C PRO A 305 -4.44 3.31 -7.02
N THR A 306 -4.63 4.56 -6.61
CA THR A 306 -4.90 4.90 -5.20
C THR A 306 -6.22 5.63 -5.07
N PHE A 307 -6.59 5.93 -3.84
CA PHE A 307 -7.69 6.84 -3.54
C PHE A 307 -7.60 8.15 -4.36
N GLY A 308 -6.38 8.62 -4.63
CA GLY A 308 -6.09 9.83 -5.38
C GLY A 308 -6.32 11.11 -4.57
N GLY A 309 -6.50 12.23 -5.26
CA GLY A 309 -6.78 13.51 -4.65
C GLY A 309 -5.65 13.97 -3.74
N THR A 310 -5.97 14.31 -2.49
CA THR A 310 -5.00 14.85 -1.52
C THR A 310 -4.37 13.77 -0.64
N THR A 311 -4.52 12.49 -0.99
CA THR A 311 -3.92 11.39 -0.20
C THR A 311 -2.51 11.09 -0.71
N HIS A 312 -1.56 11.04 0.22
CA HIS A 312 -0.17 10.66 -0.01
C HIS A 312 0.24 9.60 1.00
N SER A 313 1.13 8.71 0.60
CA SER A 313 1.67 7.70 1.49
C SER A 313 2.57 8.32 2.55
N ALA A 314 2.55 7.69 3.73
CA ALA A 314 3.37 8.09 4.85
C ALA A 314 4.35 6.98 5.20
N THR A 315 5.59 7.38 5.51
CA THR A 315 6.66 6.47 5.93
C THR A 315 6.98 6.70 7.41
N ARG A 316 7.18 5.61 8.15
CA ARG A 316 7.64 5.64 9.55
C ARG A 316 8.70 4.57 9.76
N GLN A 317 9.70 4.92 10.55
CA GLN A 317 10.69 3.96 11.03
C GLN A 317 10.01 2.90 11.90
N ILE A 318 10.45 1.65 11.78
CA ILE A 318 10.07 0.58 12.69
C ILE A 318 11.06 0.59 13.86
N GLN A 319 10.54 0.74 15.08
CA GLN A 319 11.36 0.68 16.29
C GLN A 319 11.62 -0.79 16.64
N GLU A 320 12.82 -1.28 16.31
CA GLU A 320 13.27 -2.63 16.68
C GLU A 320 13.72 -2.64 18.15
N GLN A 321 13.35 -3.68 18.90
CA GLN A 321 13.99 -3.96 20.19
C GLN A 321 15.45 -4.33 19.95
N ARG A 322 16.36 -3.77 20.76
CA ARG A 322 17.80 -4.12 20.73
C ARG A 322 18.04 -5.49 21.35
#